data_AF-A0A378N8V2-F1
#
_entry.id   AF-A0A378N8V2-F1
#
_cell.length_a   1.000
_cell.length_b   1.000
_cell.length_c   1.000
_cell.angle_alpha   90.00
_cell.angle_beta   90.00
_cell.angle_gamma   90.00
#
_symmetry.space_group_name_H-M   'P 1'
#
loop_
_entity.id
_entity.type
_entity.pdbx_description
1 polymer ?
#
loop_
_entity_poly.entity_id
_entity_poly.type
_entity_poly.pdbx_seq_one_letter_code
_entity_poly.pdbx_strand_id
1 'polypeptide(L)'
;MSKKDLTLLEQFIHHWHFLPNGTEGYRTAEVTKGGVDTDYISSKTMEAKNTAGLYFIGEVLDVTGWLGGYNFQWAWSSAFACAEGIIEKSK
;
A
#
# COMPACT_ATOMS: atom_id res chain seq x y z
N MET A 1 12.81 -26.85 -37.76
CA MET A 1 12.90 -25.42 -37.41
C MET A 1 14.31 -24.94 -37.63
N SER A 2 14.49 -23.78 -38.26
CA SER A 2 15.80 -23.18 -38.43
C SER A 2 16.30 -22.57 -37.11
N LYS A 3 17.61 -22.31 -36.99
CA LYS A 3 18.17 -21.59 -35.84
C LYS A 3 17.52 -20.21 -35.67
N LYS A 4 17.17 -19.55 -36.77
CA LYS A 4 16.47 -18.25 -36.75
C LYS A 4 15.08 -18.37 -36.12
N ASP A 5 14.34 -19.42 -36.45
CA ASP A 5 13.01 -19.66 -35.89
C ASP A 5 13.07 -19.93 -34.38
N LEU A 6 14.10 -20.64 -33.93
CA LEU A 6 14.34 -20.88 -32.50
C LEU A 6 14.68 -19.58 -31.76
N THR A 7 15.52 -18.71 -32.34
CA THR A 7 15.82 -17.40 -31.76
C THR A 7 14.58 -16.50 -31.70
N LEU A 8 13.74 -16.50 -32.74
CA LEU A 8 12.49 -15.73 -32.73
C LEU A 8 11.52 -16.23 -31.65
N LEU A 9 11.41 -17.55 -31.48
CA LEU A 9 10.55 -18.14 -30.46
C LEU A 9 11.05 -17.84 -29.04
N GLU A 10 12.36 -17.92 -28.81
CA GLU A 10 13.02 -17.56 -27.54
C GLU A 10 12.73 -16.09 -27.20
N GLN A 11 12.94 -15.19 -28.16
CA GLN A 11 12.66 -13.76 -27.99
C GLN A 11 11.17 -13.52 -27.69
N PHE A 12 10.27 -14.17 -28.43
CA PHE A 12 8.83 -14.00 -28.25
C PHE A 12 8.36 -14.44 -26.85
N ILE A 13 8.84 -15.58 -26.34
CA ILE A 13 8.42 -16.12 -25.04
C ILE A 13 9.01 -15.33 -23.88
N HIS A 14 10.31 -15.00 -23.93
CA HIS A 14 11.00 -14.36 -22.82
C HIS A 14 10.85 -12.84 -22.79
N HIS A 15 10.53 -12.21 -23.92
CA HIS A 15 10.40 -10.76 -24.06
C HIS A 15 9.03 -10.38 -24.60
N TRP A 16 7.98 -11.03 -24.10
CA TRP A 16 6.63 -10.70 -24.49
C TRP A 16 6.27 -9.28 -24.03
N HIS A 17 6.10 -8.38 -24.99
CA HIS A 17 5.61 -7.03 -24.75
C HIS A 17 4.09 -7.06 -24.54
N PHE A 18 3.67 -6.97 -23.27
CA PHE A 18 2.28 -6.83 -22.89
C PHE A 18 1.91 -5.36 -22.69
N LEU A 19 0.88 -4.89 -23.40
CA LEU A 19 0.35 -3.52 -23.30
C LEU A 19 -1.04 -3.57 -22.66
N PRO A 20 -1.17 -3.39 -21.34
CA PRO A 20 -2.46 -3.36 -20.68
C PRO A 20 -3.24 -2.10 -21.10
N ASN A 21 -4.53 -2.25 -21.39
CA ASN A 21 -5.40 -1.11 -21.73
C ASN A 21 -5.83 -0.28 -20.50
N GLY A 22 -5.67 -0.83 -19.29
CA GLY A 22 -6.08 -0.21 -18.03
C GLY A 22 -6.10 -1.21 -16.87
N THR A 23 -6.66 -0.79 -15.74
CA THR A 23 -6.91 -1.66 -14.57
C THR A 23 -8.41 -1.91 -14.41
N GLU A 24 -8.76 -2.98 -13.70
CA GLU A 24 -10.17 -3.35 -13.46
C GLU A 24 -10.90 -2.41 -12.48
N GLY A 25 -10.16 -1.55 -11.76
CA GLY A 25 -10.69 -0.58 -10.82
C GLY A 25 -11.00 -1.14 -9.42
N TYR A 26 -11.61 -0.29 -8.58
CA TYR A 26 -11.76 -0.56 -7.14
C TYR A 26 -12.65 -1.74 -6.76
N ARG A 27 -13.53 -2.19 -7.66
CA ARG A 27 -14.40 -3.33 -7.36
C ARG A 27 -13.62 -4.65 -7.24
N THR A 28 -12.44 -4.72 -7.86
CA THR A 28 -11.58 -5.91 -7.82
C THR A 28 -10.21 -5.64 -7.20
N ALA A 29 -9.83 -4.38 -6.99
CA ALA A 29 -8.62 -4.03 -6.27
C ALA A 29 -8.68 -4.55 -4.82
N GLU A 30 -7.62 -5.20 -4.36
CA GLU A 30 -7.51 -5.68 -2.98
C GLU A 30 -7.18 -4.55 -1.99
N VAL A 31 -6.56 -3.46 -2.46
CA VAL A 31 -6.13 -2.33 -1.64
C VAL A 31 -6.21 -1.01 -2.41
N THR A 32 -6.33 0.08 -1.65
CA THR A 32 -6.28 1.45 -2.16
C THR A 32 -4.86 2.00 -2.04
N LYS A 33 -4.34 2.59 -3.12
CA LYS A 33 -3.10 3.38 -3.10
C LYS A 33 -3.43 4.86 -2.96
N GLY A 34 -2.65 5.60 -2.19
CA GLY A 34 -2.98 6.97 -1.77
C GLY A 34 -3.69 6.98 -0.43
N GLY A 35 -4.21 8.14 -0.02
CA GLY A 35 -4.95 8.28 1.22
C GLY A 35 -4.68 9.63 1.88
N VAL A 36 -4.87 9.68 3.19
CA VAL A 36 -4.48 10.82 4.02
C VAL A 36 -2.96 10.93 4.04
N ASP A 37 -2.46 12.12 3.70
CA ASP A 37 -1.04 12.41 3.61
C ASP A 37 -0.35 12.24 4.97
N THR A 38 0.62 11.32 5.00
CA THR A 38 1.36 10.94 6.20
C THR A 38 2.25 12.06 6.74
N ASP A 39 2.58 13.08 5.93
CA ASP A 39 3.31 14.26 6.40
C ASP A 39 2.51 15.09 7.41
N TYR A 40 1.19 14.94 7.47
CA TYR A 40 0.32 15.61 8.43
C TYR A 40 -0.03 14.75 9.65
N ILE A 41 0.53 13.54 9.74
CA ILE A 41 0.27 12.58 10.80
C ILE A 41 1.52 12.34 11.64
N SER A 42 1.35 12.25 12.95
CA SER A 42 2.43 11.87 13.86
C SER A 42 2.83 10.41 13.62
N SER A 43 4.08 10.16 13.26
CA SER A 43 4.58 8.79 13.05
C SER A 43 4.67 7.96 14.34
N LYS A 44 4.62 8.59 15.52
CA LYS A 44 4.63 7.91 16.82
C LYS A 44 3.22 7.57 17.31
N THR A 45 2.28 8.48 17.14
CA THR A 45 0.95 8.42 17.82
C THR A 45 -0.22 8.30 16.86
N MET A 46 0.00 8.40 15.55
CA MET A 46 -1.02 8.41 14.52
C MET A 46 -2.05 9.56 14.63
N GLU A 47 -1.75 10.57 15.43
CA GLU A 47 -2.59 11.77 15.58
C GLU A 47 -2.32 12.77 14.45
N ALA A 48 -3.37 13.47 14.01
CA ALA A 48 -3.25 14.58 13.08
C ALA A 48 -2.52 15.76 13.72
N LYS A 49 -1.44 16.23 13.08
CA LYS A 49 -0.61 17.33 13.59
C LYS A 49 -1.38 18.64 13.78
N ASN A 50 -2.40 18.86 12.96
CA ASN A 50 -3.17 20.11 12.93
C ASN A 50 -4.49 20.06 13.72
N THR A 51 -4.87 18.91 14.26
CA THR A 51 -6.16 18.75 14.95
C THR A 51 -6.00 17.76 16.11
N ALA A 52 -5.82 18.30 17.31
CA ALA A 52 -5.67 17.50 18.51
C ALA A 52 -6.90 16.61 18.75
N GLY A 53 -6.65 15.34 19.12
CA GLY A 53 -7.70 14.36 19.37
C GLY A 53 -8.26 13.67 18.11
N LEU A 54 -7.79 14.04 16.91
CA LEU A 54 -8.13 13.36 15.66
C LEU A 54 -7.01 12.39 15.26
N TYR A 55 -7.35 11.15 14.95
CA TYR A 55 -6.39 10.08 14.62
C TYR A 55 -6.79 9.36 13.34
N PHE A 56 -5.80 8.87 12.60
CA PHE A 56 -5.97 8.07 11.39
C PHE A 56 -5.10 6.82 11.47
N ILE A 57 -5.66 5.65 11.18
CA ILE A 57 -4.96 4.36 11.24
C ILE A 57 -5.36 3.47 10.08
N GLY A 58 -4.53 2.48 9.75
CA GLY A 58 -4.81 1.51 8.70
C GLY A 58 -4.77 2.09 7.29
N GLU A 59 -5.57 1.50 6.40
CA GLU A 59 -5.54 1.72 4.94
C GLU A 59 -6.00 3.13 4.52
N VAL A 60 -6.61 3.92 5.41
CA VAL A 60 -7.01 5.30 5.07
C VAL A 60 -5.80 6.24 4.90
N LEU A 61 -4.65 5.87 5.47
CA LEU A 61 -3.39 6.59 5.32
C LEU A 61 -2.75 6.25 3.98
N ASP A 62 -1.95 7.18 3.44
CA ASP A 62 -1.13 6.94 2.24
C ASP A 62 0.05 6.00 2.55
N VAL A 63 -0.27 4.73 2.86
CA VAL A 63 0.66 3.64 3.11
C VAL A 63 0.08 2.36 2.51
N THR A 64 0.76 1.84 1.50
CA THR A 64 0.34 0.61 0.80
C THR A 64 1.45 -0.43 0.83
N GLY A 65 1.17 -1.58 1.43
CA GLY A 65 2.08 -2.72 1.47
C GLY A 65 1.97 -3.60 0.23
N TRP A 66 2.97 -4.44 -0.01
CA TRP A 66 2.91 -5.50 -1.03
C TRP A 66 1.89 -6.58 -0.66
N LEU A 67 1.51 -7.40 -1.63
CA LEU A 67 0.71 -8.60 -1.37
C LEU A 67 1.47 -9.55 -0.43
N GLY A 68 0.75 -10.25 0.44
CA GLY A 68 1.34 -11.19 1.41
C GLY A 68 1.25 -10.76 2.87
N GLY A 69 0.21 -10.02 3.25
CA GLY A 69 -0.10 -9.72 4.66
C GLY A 69 0.46 -8.38 5.19
N TYR A 70 1.22 -7.63 4.38
CA TYR A 70 1.79 -6.34 4.79
C TYR A 70 0.73 -5.29 5.13
N ASN A 71 -0.38 -5.25 4.38
CA ASN A 71 -1.48 -4.30 4.65
C ASN A 71 -2.17 -4.59 6.00
N PHE A 72 -2.35 -5.87 6.34
CA PHE A 72 -2.82 -6.25 7.67
C PHE A 72 -1.81 -5.87 8.74
N GLN A 73 -0.52 -6.17 8.55
CA GLN A 73 0.53 -5.80 9.51
C GLN A 73 0.58 -4.29 9.76
N TRP A 74 0.39 -3.48 8.71
CA TRP A 74 0.28 -2.03 8.82
C TRP A 74 -0.95 -1.60 9.63
N ALA A 75 -2.11 -2.19 9.37
CA ALA A 75 -3.31 -1.92 10.15
C ALA A 75 -3.11 -2.23 11.64
N TRP A 76 -2.48 -3.36 11.97
CA TRP A 76 -2.18 -3.72 13.37
C TRP A 76 -1.18 -2.75 14.02
N SER A 77 -0.10 -2.43 13.31
CA SER A 77 0.99 -1.60 13.86
C SER A 77 0.54 -0.16 14.09
N SER A 78 -0.19 0.43 13.14
CA SER A 78 -0.75 1.78 13.28
C SER A 78 -1.81 1.86 14.37
N ALA A 79 -2.71 0.87 14.47
CA ALA A 79 -3.69 0.78 15.55
C ALA A 79 -3.02 0.70 16.94
N PHE A 80 -1.98 -0.11 17.07
CA PHE A 80 -1.23 -0.24 18.32
C PHE A 80 -0.55 1.08 18.72
N ALA A 81 0.16 1.74 17.79
CA ALA A 81 0.81 3.02 18.04
C ALA A 81 -0.17 4.12 18.46
N CYS A 82 -1.35 4.16 17.82
CA CYS A 82 -2.44 5.06 18.20
C CYS A 82 -2.92 4.81 19.64
N ALA A 83 -3.20 3.54 19.97
CA ALA A 83 -3.68 3.16 21.31
C ALA A 83 -2.67 3.54 22.41
N GLU A 84 -1.39 3.21 22.23
CA GLU A 84 -0.33 3.59 23.18
C GLU A 84 -0.24 5.12 23.33
N GLY A 85 -0.31 5.86 22.22
CA GLY A 85 -0.29 7.33 22.24
C GLY A 85 -1.47 7.94 23.01
N ILE A 86 -2.67 7.38 22.88
CA ILE A 86 -3.86 7.82 23.63
C ILE A 86 -3.71 7.55 25.13
N ILE A 87 -3.19 6.37 25.49
CA ILE A 87 -2.95 5.99 26.89
C ILE A 87 -1.90 6.92 27.53
N GLU A 88 -0.79 7.20 26.84
CA GLU A 88 0.25 8.11 27.32
C GLU A 88 -0.29 9.52 27.59
N LYS A 89 -1.18 10.04 26.74
CA LYS A 89 -1.80 11.36 26.93
C LYS A 89 -2.83 11.43 28.05
N SER A 90 -3.40 10.29 28.43
CA SER A 90 -4.46 10.21 29.45
C SER A 90 -3.90 10.07 30.87
N LYS A 91 -2.57 9.97 31.01
CA LYS A 91 -1.83 10.01 32.28
C LYS A 91 -1.46 11.43 32.64
#